data_AF-A0A820X4H5-F1
#
_entry.id   AF-A0A820X4H5-F1
#
_cell.length_a   1.000
_cell.length_b   1.000
_cell.length_c   1.000
_cell.angle_alpha   90.00
_cell.angle_beta   90.00
_cell.angle_gamma   90.00
#
_symmetry.space_group_name_H-M   'P 1'
#
loop_
_entity.id
_entity.type
_entity.pdbx_description
1 polymer ?
#
loop_
_entity_poly.entity_id
_entity_poly.type
_entity_poly.pdbx_seq_one_letter_code
_entity_poly.pdbx_strand_id
1 'polypeptide(L)'
;SLSDDEYQILTSLTKVQFEDLASYLFDSNIRNSSNRSIRNALAILLCKLRLGLSLKILAVLFQLPDKKAVSRSLKTVRTALMTRFVPSNLGFNHITRQEIIDQHTSTMARRLMCDAESNTAIVVIDGIYIYIYSGNEKDFVLLNIIRHVFPLEIEEQRIPT
;
A
#
# COMPACT_ATOMS: atom_id res chain seq x y z
N SER A 1 -12.18 15.79 21.44
CA SER A 1 -11.87 14.98 20.24
C SER A 1 -11.41 15.92 19.15
N LEU A 2 -10.51 15.49 18.28
CA LEU A 2 -10.06 16.30 17.14
C LEU A 2 -11.21 16.54 16.14
N SER A 3 -11.20 17.70 15.48
CA SER A 3 -12.08 18.03 14.33
C SER A 3 -11.66 17.28 13.07
N ASP A 4 -12.51 17.25 12.05
CA ASP A 4 -12.18 16.60 10.77
C ASP A 4 -11.00 17.29 10.06
N ASP A 5 -10.93 18.63 10.15
CA ASP A 5 -9.81 19.42 9.62
C ASP A 5 -8.49 19.06 10.31
N GLU A 6 -8.51 18.89 11.65
CA GLU A 6 -7.33 18.46 12.40
C GLU A 6 -6.88 17.05 12.00
N TYR A 7 -7.84 16.15 11.73
CA TYR A 7 -7.56 14.82 11.18
C TYR A 7 -6.87 14.88 9.82
N GLN A 8 -7.39 15.70 8.90
CA GLN A 8 -6.78 15.87 7.57
C GLN A 8 -5.39 16.51 7.65
N ILE A 9 -5.20 17.52 8.50
CA ILE A 9 -3.91 18.19 8.68
C ILE A 9 -2.86 17.20 9.19
N LEU A 10 -3.21 16.42 10.22
CA LEU A 10 -2.26 15.52 10.88
C LEU A 10 -2.03 14.22 10.11
N THR A 11 -3.07 13.64 9.54
CA THR A 11 -3.04 12.26 9.00
C THR A 11 -3.28 12.14 7.51
N SER A 12 -3.66 13.24 6.84
CA SER A 12 -4.18 13.30 5.45
C SER A 12 -5.49 12.57 5.18
N LEU A 13 -6.14 12.04 6.21
CA LEU A 13 -7.41 11.35 6.12
C LEU A 13 -8.49 12.14 6.83
N THR A 14 -9.71 12.09 6.31
CA THR A 14 -10.90 12.45 7.09
C THR A 14 -11.03 11.50 8.28
N LYS A 15 -11.79 11.91 9.29
CA LYS A 15 -12.09 11.07 10.45
C LYS A 15 -12.73 9.75 10.03
N VAL A 16 -13.67 9.78 9.07
CA VAL A 16 -14.35 8.58 8.57
C VAL A 16 -13.35 7.61 7.93
N GLN A 17 -12.48 8.10 7.04
CA GLN A 17 -11.44 7.29 6.41
C GLN A 17 -10.44 6.73 7.43
N PHE A 18 -10.13 7.51 8.48
CA PHE A 18 -9.26 7.04 9.55
C PHE A 18 -9.90 5.89 10.33
N GLU A 19 -11.19 5.99 10.68
CA GLU A 19 -11.91 4.90 11.36
C GLU A 19 -11.99 3.65 10.48
N ASP A 20 -12.27 3.83 9.20
CA ASP A 20 -12.33 2.74 8.23
C ASP A 20 -10.98 2.01 8.16
N LEU A 21 -9.87 2.73 8.01
CA LEU A 21 -8.53 2.14 8.04
C LEU A 21 -8.20 1.48 9.38
N ALA A 22 -8.61 2.08 10.50
CA ALA A 22 -8.43 1.50 11.82
C ALA A 22 -9.24 0.19 11.99
N SER A 23 -10.36 0.04 11.28
CA SER A 23 -11.22 -1.15 11.37
C SER A 23 -10.50 -2.44 10.98
N TYR A 24 -9.66 -2.38 9.93
CA TYR A 24 -8.81 -3.48 9.48
C TYR A 24 -7.78 -3.95 10.52
N LEU A 25 -7.55 -3.14 11.57
CA LEU A 25 -6.53 -3.40 12.58
C LEU A 25 -7.10 -3.89 13.91
N PHE A 26 -8.41 -3.80 14.18
CA PHE A 26 -8.97 -4.14 15.50
C PHE A 26 -8.81 -5.62 15.87
N ASP A 27 -8.78 -6.54 14.90
CA ASP A 27 -8.55 -7.98 15.13
C ASP A 27 -7.06 -8.37 15.17
N SER A 28 -6.17 -7.41 14.96
CA SER A 28 -4.74 -7.66 15.17
C SER A 28 -4.47 -7.68 16.69
N ASN A 29 -3.73 -8.68 17.18
CA ASN A 29 -3.36 -8.90 18.59
C ASN A 29 -2.49 -7.76 19.20
N ILE A 30 -2.71 -6.50 18.82
CA ILE A 30 -2.10 -5.31 19.38
C ILE A 30 -2.72 -5.10 20.76
N ARG A 31 -1.94 -5.40 21.80
CA ARG A 31 -2.30 -5.13 23.20
C ARG A 31 -2.68 -3.66 23.37
N ASN A 32 -3.97 -3.39 23.50
CA ASN A 32 -4.48 -2.09 23.94
C ASN A 32 -3.99 -1.84 25.37
N SER A 33 -3.15 -0.82 25.55
CA SER A 33 -2.96 -0.16 26.85
C SER A 33 -3.41 1.30 26.72
N SER A 34 -3.68 1.99 27.84
CA SER A 34 -4.14 3.39 27.87
C SER A 34 -3.36 4.34 26.93
N ASN A 35 -2.04 4.17 26.84
CA ASN A 35 -1.17 4.97 25.95
C ASN A 35 -0.75 4.28 24.63
N ARG A 36 -1.25 3.07 24.35
CA ARG A 36 -0.97 2.28 23.14
C ARG A 36 -2.25 1.73 22.54
N SER A 37 -3.18 2.62 22.22
CA SER A 37 -4.31 2.24 21.39
C SER A 37 -3.87 2.02 19.95
N ILE A 38 -4.53 1.11 19.24
CA ILE A 38 -4.35 0.89 17.79
C ILE A 38 -4.49 2.22 17.04
N ARG A 39 -5.46 3.05 17.45
CA ARG A 39 -5.69 4.39 16.92
C ARG A 39 -4.48 5.31 17.09
N ASN A 40 -3.88 5.36 18.29
CA ASN A 40 -2.69 6.18 18.52
C ASN A 40 -1.52 5.68 17.69
N ALA A 41 -1.33 4.36 17.59
CA ALA A 41 -0.27 3.77 16.77
C ALA A 41 -0.44 4.11 15.28
N LEU A 42 -1.67 4.03 14.77
CA LEU A 42 -2.01 4.40 13.40
C LEU A 42 -1.82 5.90 13.15
N ALA A 43 -2.29 6.75 14.06
CA ALA A 43 -2.10 8.19 13.98
C ALA A 43 -0.61 8.57 13.98
N ILE A 44 0.22 7.93 14.82
CA ILE A 44 1.68 8.14 14.83
C ILE A 44 2.29 7.81 13.45
N LEU A 45 1.87 6.70 12.83
CA LEU A 45 2.33 6.34 11.49
C LEU A 45 1.91 7.36 10.44
N LEU A 46 0.63 7.72 10.42
CA LEU A 46 0.11 8.67 9.43
C LEU A 46 0.74 10.05 9.59
N CYS A 47 0.88 10.57 10.82
CA CYS A 47 1.63 11.79 11.08
C CYS A 47 3.09 11.70 10.63
N LYS A 48 3.75 10.55 10.84
CA LYS A 48 5.13 10.36 10.39
C LYS A 48 5.26 10.44 8.87
N LEU A 49 4.33 9.82 8.14
CA LEU A 49 4.30 9.82 6.68
C LEU A 49 3.91 11.18 6.11
N ARG A 50 2.89 11.82 6.69
CA ARG A 50 2.34 13.08 6.21
C ARG A 50 3.22 14.30 6.48
N LEU A 51 3.76 14.38 7.70
CA LEU A 51 4.45 15.57 8.21
C LEU A 51 5.98 15.38 8.32
N GLY A 52 6.49 14.17 8.07
CA GLY A 52 7.92 13.89 8.12
C GLY A 52 8.57 13.97 9.51
N LEU A 53 7.78 14.13 10.59
CA LEU A 53 8.25 14.48 11.93
C LEU A 53 9.29 13.51 12.51
N SER A 54 10.24 14.01 13.30
CA SER A 54 11.22 13.15 13.98
C SER A 54 10.54 12.27 15.05
N LEU A 55 11.13 11.12 15.36
CA LEU A 55 10.60 10.23 16.41
C LEU A 55 10.55 10.89 17.79
N LYS A 56 11.43 11.88 18.06
CA LYS A 56 11.41 12.65 19.30
C LYS A 56 10.19 13.57 19.37
N ILE A 57 9.89 14.27 18.27
CA ILE A 57 8.71 15.15 18.17
C ILE A 57 7.43 14.32 18.33
N LEU A 58 7.34 13.17 17.64
CA LEU A 58 6.20 12.26 17.79
C LEU A 58 6.05 11.74 19.22
N ALA A 59 7.16 11.46 19.93
CA ALA A 59 7.10 11.05 21.32
C ALA A 59 6.48 12.15 22.21
N VAL A 60 6.85 13.41 21.99
CA VAL A 60 6.27 14.56 22.71
C VAL A 60 4.79 14.73 22.35
N LEU A 61 4.44 14.76 21.07
CA LEU A 61 3.06 14.99 20.59
C LEU A 61 2.08 13.93 21.10
N PHE A 62 2.50 12.66 21.10
CA PHE A 62 1.67 11.53 21.53
C PHE A 62 1.92 11.12 22.99
N GLN A 63 2.65 11.93 23.76
CA GLN A 63 2.92 11.71 25.19
C GLN A 63 3.51 10.32 25.48
N LEU A 64 4.40 9.85 24.61
CA LEU A 64 5.13 8.60 24.74
C LEU A 64 6.47 8.82 25.47
N PRO A 65 6.94 7.83 26.26
CA PRO A 65 8.09 8.03 27.15
C PRO A 65 9.40 8.26 26.41
N ASP A 66 9.58 7.69 25.22
CA ASP A 66 10.80 7.85 24.43
C ASP A 66 10.60 7.55 22.93
N LYS A 67 11.64 7.86 22.14
CA LYS A 67 11.68 7.52 20.70
C LYS A 67 11.60 6.02 20.41
N LYS A 68 11.97 5.15 21.38
CA LYS A 68 11.93 3.69 21.22
C LYS A 68 10.48 3.18 21.30
N ALA A 69 9.64 3.79 22.13
CA ALA A 69 8.21 3.52 22.20
C ALA A 69 7.51 3.87 20.88
N VAL A 70 7.83 5.03 20.31
CA VAL A 70 7.34 5.43 18.97
C VAL A 70 7.78 4.43 17.90
N SER A 71 9.07 4.08 17.86
CA SER A 71 9.61 3.11 16.88
C SER A 71 8.93 1.74 16.98
N ARG A 72 8.72 1.22 18.21
CA ARG A 72 7.98 -0.03 18.42
C ARG A 72 6.54 0.08 17.92
N SER A 73 5.85 1.18 18.22
CA SER A 73 4.49 1.44 17.76
C SER A 73 4.38 1.45 16.23
N LEU A 74 5.32 2.14 15.56
CA LEU A 74 5.41 2.18 14.11
C LEU A 74 5.64 0.79 13.51
N LYS A 75 6.56 0.00 14.08
CA LYS A 75 6.83 -1.35 13.61
C LYS A 75 5.59 -2.24 13.74
N THR A 76 4.91 -2.20 14.89
CA THR A 76 3.70 -2.99 15.13
C THR A 76 2.60 -2.64 14.14
N VAL A 77 2.26 -1.36 13.98
CA VAL A 77 1.16 -0.96 13.09
C VAL A 77 1.50 -1.22 11.63
N ARG A 78 2.77 -1.04 11.23
CA ARG A 78 3.23 -1.38 9.88
C ARG A 78 3.07 -2.88 9.61
N THR A 79 3.50 -3.74 10.52
CA THR A 79 3.31 -5.19 10.37
C THR A 79 1.83 -5.55 10.27
N ALA A 80 0.98 -4.97 11.11
CA ALA A 80 -0.46 -5.23 11.07
C ALA A 80 -1.09 -4.79 9.74
N LEU A 81 -0.75 -3.60 9.22
CA LEU A 81 -1.19 -3.15 7.90
C LEU A 81 -0.70 -4.07 6.78
N MET A 82 0.57 -4.48 6.79
CA MET A 82 1.13 -5.39 5.78
C MET A 82 0.44 -6.76 5.77
N THR A 83 -0.09 -7.21 6.91
CA THR A 83 -0.75 -8.52 7.02
C THR A 83 -2.26 -8.45 6.78
N ARG A 84 -2.92 -7.35 7.14
CA ARG A 84 -4.40 -7.25 7.18
C ARG A 84 -4.99 -6.30 6.16
N PHE A 85 -4.30 -5.20 5.87
CA PHE A 85 -4.81 -4.19 4.94
C PHE A 85 -4.26 -4.41 3.54
N VAL A 86 -2.94 -4.54 3.42
CA VAL A 86 -2.26 -4.62 2.12
C VAL A 86 -2.77 -5.77 1.26
N PRO A 87 -2.87 -7.03 1.72
CA PRO A 87 -3.25 -8.13 0.84
C PRO A 87 -4.67 -8.01 0.26
N SER A 88 -5.56 -7.31 0.97
CA SER A 88 -6.98 -7.18 0.61
C SER A 88 -7.30 -5.86 -0.10
N ASN A 89 -6.42 -4.86 -0.06
CA ASN A 89 -6.70 -3.52 -0.57
C ASN A 89 -5.56 -2.93 -1.43
N LEU A 90 -4.40 -3.58 -1.49
CA LEU A 90 -3.21 -3.11 -2.23
C LEU A 90 -2.48 -4.27 -2.94
N GLY A 91 -1.77 -3.96 -4.03
CA GLY A 91 -1.03 -4.95 -4.83
C GLY A 91 -1.91 -5.75 -5.80
N PHE A 92 -1.37 -6.75 -6.50
CA PHE A 92 -2.12 -7.45 -7.57
C PHE A 92 -3.03 -8.57 -7.08
N ASN A 93 -2.99 -8.92 -5.79
CA ASN A 93 -3.79 -10.03 -5.26
C ASN A 93 -5.25 -9.66 -4.98
N HIS A 94 -5.56 -8.36 -4.85
CA HIS A 94 -6.91 -7.88 -4.51
C HIS A 94 -7.70 -7.41 -5.73
N ILE A 95 -7.09 -7.37 -6.91
CA ILE A 95 -7.70 -6.86 -8.13
C ILE A 95 -7.38 -7.78 -9.30
N THR A 96 -8.41 -8.16 -10.05
CA THR A 96 -8.28 -8.99 -11.25
C THR A 96 -7.94 -8.15 -12.48
N ARG A 97 -7.34 -8.80 -13.50
CA ARG A 97 -7.09 -8.16 -14.81
C ARG A 97 -8.37 -7.57 -15.42
N GLN A 98 -9.48 -8.27 -15.30
CA GLN A 98 -10.75 -7.85 -15.86
C GLN A 98 -11.27 -6.59 -15.15
N GLU A 99 -11.17 -6.55 -13.82
CA GLU A 99 -11.52 -5.33 -13.06
C GLU A 99 -10.63 -4.14 -13.43
N ILE A 100 -9.34 -4.36 -13.72
CA ILE A 100 -8.45 -3.28 -14.21
C ILE A 100 -8.95 -2.72 -15.55
N ILE A 101 -9.34 -3.59 -16.48
CA ILE A 101 -9.84 -3.20 -17.80
C ILE A 101 -11.16 -2.44 -17.68
N ASP A 102 -12.07 -2.96 -16.86
CA ASP A 102 -13.44 -2.45 -16.79
C ASP A 102 -13.55 -1.18 -15.93
N GLN A 103 -12.81 -1.12 -14.81
CA GLN A 103 -12.99 -0.08 -13.79
C GLN A 103 -11.82 0.90 -13.71
N HIS A 104 -10.62 0.53 -14.14
CA HIS A 104 -9.41 1.35 -13.97
C HIS A 104 -8.73 1.77 -15.28
N THR A 105 -9.27 1.39 -16.44
CA THR A 105 -8.76 1.79 -17.74
C THR A 105 -9.71 2.78 -18.39
N SER A 106 -9.26 4.04 -18.55
CA SER A 106 -10.08 5.07 -19.18
C SER A 106 -10.25 4.84 -20.69
N THR A 107 -11.38 5.27 -21.25
CA THR A 107 -11.63 5.21 -22.70
C THR A 107 -10.58 6.00 -23.50
N MET A 108 -10.06 7.09 -22.93
CA MET A 108 -8.95 7.84 -23.55
C MET A 108 -7.67 7.01 -23.61
N ALA A 109 -7.28 6.36 -22.51
CA ALA A 109 -6.08 5.53 -22.46
C ALA A 109 -6.16 4.35 -23.45
N ARG A 110 -7.34 3.70 -23.57
CA ARG A 110 -7.57 2.64 -24.57
C ARG A 110 -7.35 3.11 -26.01
N ARG A 111 -7.86 4.30 -26.34
CA ARG A 111 -7.72 4.85 -27.70
C ARG A 111 -6.29 5.25 -28.02
N LEU A 112 -5.53 5.73 -27.04
CA LEU A 112 -4.17 6.21 -27.25
C LEU A 112 -3.13 5.07 -27.28
N MET A 113 -3.34 4.01 -26.48
CA MET A 113 -2.31 3.01 -26.21
C MET A 113 -2.61 1.63 -26.79
N CYS A 114 -3.86 1.36 -27.18
CA CYS A 114 -4.33 0.01 -27.53
C CYS A 114 -5.23 -0.01 -28.77
N ASP A 115 -5.22 1.03 -29.62
CA ASP A 115 -6.06 1.13 -30.83
C ASP A 115 -7.55 0.83 -30.59
N ALA A 116 -8.06 1.19 -29.40
CA ALA A 116 -9.41 0.91 -28.94
C ALA A 116 -9.77 -0.57 -28.69
N GLU A 117 -8.79 -1.48 -28.58
CA GLU A 117 -9.03 -2.83 -28.09
C GLU A 117 -9.60 -2.83 -26.66
N SER A 118 -10.65 -3.62 -26.46
CA SER A 118 -11.40 -3.65 -25.19
C SER A 118 -10.80 -4.59 -24.15
N ASN A 119 -9.83 -5.43 -24.51
CA ASN A 119 -9.29 -6.48 -23.65
C ASN A 119 -7.86 -6.20 -23.19
N THR A 120 -7.40 -4.94 -23.13
CA THR A 120 -6.02 -4.61 -22.78
C THR A 120 -5.96 -3.82 -21.47
N ALA A 121 -5.26 -4.37 -20.48
CA ALA A 121 -5.05 -3.73 -19.19
C ALA A 121 -3.91 -2.72 -19.29
N ILE A 122 -4.17 -1.46 -18.91
CA ILE A 122 -3.15 -0.40 -18.89
C ILE A 122 -2.74 -0.16 -17.44
N VAL A 123 -1.45 -0.31 -17.15
CA VAL A 123 -0.89 -0.11 -15.81
C VAL A 123 0.19 0.96 -15.87
N VAL A 124 0.10 1.95 -14.97
CA VAL A 124 1.15 2.94 -14.76
C VAL A 124 1.90 2.57 -13.49
N ILE A 125 3.20 2.33 -13.61
CA ILE A 125 4.06 1.92 -12.50
C ILE A 125 5.07 3.04 -12.26
N ASP A 126 5.20 3.47 -11.00
CA ASP A 126 6.28 4.37 -10.60
C ASP A 126 7.64 3.66 -10.72
N GLY A 127 8.48 4.18 -11.61
CA GLY A 127 9.77 3.62 -12.01
C GLY A 127 10.85 3.62 -10.94
N ILE A 128 10.65 4.33 -9.84
CA ILE A 128 11.68 4.55 -8.80
C ILE A 128 12.12 3.23 -8.12
N TYR A 129 11.30 2.17 -8.18
CA TYR A 129 11.62 0.86 -7.63
C TYR A 129 11.58 -0.27 -8.67
N ILE A 130 11.56 0.05 -9.97
CA ILE A 130 11.62 -0.97 -11.03
C ILE A 130 13.08 -1.42 -11.16
N TYR A 131 13.37 -2.59 -10.61
CA TYR A 131 14.67 -3.24 -10.75
C TYR A 131 14.74 -3.93 -12.13
N ILE A 132 15.23 -3.23 -13.15
CA ILE A 132 15.40 -3.82 -14.49
C ILE A 132 16.53 -4.85 -14.41
N TYR A 133 16.18 -6.11 -14.59
CA TYR A 133 17.12 -7.22 -14.50
C TYR A 133 17.68 -7.61 -15.88
N SER A 134 19.00 -7.74 -16.00
CA SER A 134 19.69 -8.27 -17.18
C SER A 134 20.47 -9.53 -16.78
N GLY A 135 19.86 -10.71 -16.96
CA GLY A 135 20.50 -12.04 -17.07
C GLY A 135 21.18 -12.64 -15.82
N ASN A 136 20.64 -13.79 -15.34
CA ASN A 136 21.09 -14.71 -14.25
C ASN A 136 20.18 -14.87 -13.00
N GLU A 137 19.06 -15.57 -13.19
CA GLU A 137 18.41 -16.47 -12.21
C GLU A 137 18.79 -16.31 -10.72
N LYS A 138 18.28 -15.25 -10.08
CA LYS A 138 17.92 -15.14 -8.66
C LYS A 138 17.55 -13.68 -8.38
N ASP A 139 16.26 -13.37 -8.58
CA ASP A 139 15.45 -12.45 -7.76
C ASP A 139 14.10 -12.17 -8.45
N PHE A 140 13.00 -12.48 -7.76
CA PHE A 140 11.70 -12.86 -8.30
C PHE A 140 10.67 -11.71 -8.48
N VAL A 141 11.09 -10.45 -8.47
CA VAL A 141 10.13 -9.33 -8.32
C VAL A 141 9.48 -8.91 -9.65
N LEU A 142 10.25 -8.82 -10.76
CA LEU A 142 9.69 -8.44 -12.07
C LEU A 142 8.81 -9.54 -12.67
N LEU A 143 9.20 -10.80 -12.49
CA LEU A 143 8.49 -11.96 -13.03
C LEU A 143 7.09 -12.12 -12.44
N ASN A 144 6.86 -11.65 -11.21
CA ASN A 144 5.52 -11.67 -10.60
C ASN A 144 4.60 -10.57 -11.15
N ILE A 145 5.11 -9.35 -11.40
CA ILE A 145 4.32 -8.27 -12.01
C ILE A 145 3.94 -8.67 -13.44
N ILE A 146 4.91 -9.19 -14.21
CA ILE A 146 4.66 -9.67 -15.57
C ILE A 146 3.74 -10.91 -15.54
N ARG A 147 3.93 -11.88 -14.65
CA ARG A 147 3.02 -13.05 -14.58
C ARG A 147 1.59 -12.74 -14.16
N HIS A 148 1.37 -11.73 -13.31
CA HIS A 148 0.02 -11.39 -12.83
C HIS A 148 -0.71 -10.39 -13.75
N VAL A 149 0.03 -9.54 -14.49
CA VAL A 149 -0.54 -8.56 -15.43
C VAL A 149 -0.53 -9.07 -16.89
N PHE A 150 0.45 -9.90 -17.26
CA PHE A 150 0.60 -10.58 -18.56
C PHE A 150 0.50 -12.12 -18.46
N PRO A 151 -0.51 -12.73 -17.83
CA PRO A 151 -0.76 -14.14 -18.08
C PRO A 151 -1.44 -14.24 -19.45
N LEU A 152 -0.66 -14.17 -20.54
CA LEU A 152 -0.97 -14.56 -21.94
C LEU A 152 0.05 -13.87 -22.87
N GLU A 153 1.29 -14.38 -22.90
CA GLU A 153 2.22 -14.36 -24.06
C GLU A 153 3.61 -14.87 -23.65
N ILE A 154 3.66 -15.99 -22.95
CA ILE A 154 4.83 -16.87 -23.06
C ILE A 154 4.27 -18.22 -23.48
N GLU A 155 3.82 -18.28 -24.73
CA GLU A 155 3.85 -19.54 -25.46
C GLU A 155 5.34 -19.84 -25.65
N GLU A 156 5.82 -20.91 -25.03
CA GLU A 156 7.15 -21.45 -25.28
C GLU A 156 7.32 -21.59 -26.80
N GLN A 157 8.12 -20.72 -27.42
CA GLN A 157 8.75 -21.07 -28.67
C GLN A 157 9.71 -22.22 -28.37
N ARG A 158 9.17 -23.44 -28.44
CA ARG A 158 9.96 -24.66 -28.63
C ARG A 158 10.85 -24.43 -29.84
N ILE A 159 12.13 -24.23 -29.57
CA ILE A 159 13.18 -24.35 -30.57
C ILE A 159 13.13 -25.80 -31.06
N PRO A 160 12.85 -26.08 -32.35
CA PRO A 160 12.99 -27.44 -32.86
C PRO A 160 14.48 -27.80 -32.84
N THR A 161 14.79 -28.95 -32.24
CA THR A 161 16.08 -29.63 -32.32
C THR A 161 16.54 -29.87 -33.75
#